data_AF-A0A843CH68-F1
#
_entry.id   AF-A0A843CH68-F1
#
_cell.length_a   1.000
_cell.length_b   1.000
_cell.length_c   1.000
_cell.angle_alpha   90.00
_cell.angle_beta   90.00
_cell.angle_gamma   90.00
#
_symmetry.space_group_name_H-M   'P 1'
#
loop_
_entity.id
_entity.type
_entity.pdbx_description
1 polymer ?
#
loop_
_entity_poly.entity_id
_entity_poly.type
_entity_poly.pdbx_seq_one_letter_code
_entity_poly.pdbx_strand_id
1 'polypeptide(L)'
;MARAPKSGVGGTVDAFNFIRRVAFPSTPRVIAIFALFGIASATVSMILVGEGLGQILIFAGAVLVWPAILGEAVSSALFLRKDRILDFRRLMGVEIIAIFPLATLLFVFSIFGALTGETKLWWYGFLGGLTISLPVRILTPMAMSSKSSWRKLVAGLPAPLFTIVSFLILSPFLSTTSTPNTDQVLVLVVSGLVLSAAGVSLIIRRVEVEGNSEIHHSPMGLF
;
A
#
# COMPACT_ATOMS: atom_id res chain seq x y z
N MET A 1 -12.30 57.16 9.01
CA MET A 1 -12.92 55.81 9.11
C MET A 1 -11.84 54.79 9.40
N ALA A 2 -11.74 54.31 10.64
CA ALA A 2 -10.79 53.29 11.05
C ALA A 2 -11.39 51.89 10.81
N ARG A 3 -10.66 51.01 10.12
CA ARG A 3 -11.02 49.59 9.95
C ARG A 3 -10.99 48.89 11.30
N ALA A 4 -12.11 48.27 11.68
CA ALA A 4 -12.15 47.36 12.81
C ALA A 4 -11.18 46.17 12.59
N PRO A 5 -10.42 45.74 13.61
CA PRO A 5 -9.57 44.57 13.50
C PRO A 5 -10.46 43.32 13.43
N LYS A 6 -10.26 42.46 12.42
CA LYS A 6 -10.86 41.13 12.38
C LYS A 6 -10.25 40.30 13.51
N SER A 7 -10.90 40.30 14.67
CA SER A 7 -10.55 39.43 15.79
C SER A 7 -10.92 37.99 15.42
N GLY A 8 -10.00 37.27 14.77
CA GLY A 8 -10.02 35.82 14.79
C GLY A 8 -9.81 35.35 16.22
N VAL A 9 -10.73 34.55 16.74
CA VAL A 9 -10.65 33.97 18.09
C VAL A 9 -9.37 33.12 18.17
N GLY A 10 -8.37 33.55 18.96
CA GLY A 10 -7.03 32.94 18.97
C GLY A 10 -7.00 31.42 19.19
N GLY A 11 -8.02 30.85 19.86
CA GLY A 11 -8.12 29.41 20.12
C GLY A 11 -8.52 28.54 18.92
N THR A 12 -9.17 29.07 17.88
CA THR A 12 -9.54 28.27 16.70
C THR A 12 -8.35 28.03 15.77
N VAL A 13 -7.37 28.94 15.76
CA VAL A 13 -6.13 28.79 14.98
C VAL A 13 -5.26 27.69 15.56
N ASP A 14 -5.19 27.57 16.89
CA ASP A 14 -4.43 26.51 17.55
C ASP A 14 -5.10 25.15 17.43
N ALA A 15 -6.41 25.06 17.59
CA ALA A 15 -7.17 23.84 17.33
C ALA A 15 -7.05 23.41 15.86
N PHE A 16 -7.15 24.35 14.91
CA PHE A 16 -6.95 24.09 13.49
C PHE A 16 -5.51 23.65 13.17
N ASN A 17 -4.51 24.27 13.78
CA ASN A 17 -3.12 23.87 13.62
C ASN A 17 -2.83 22.49 14.23
N PHE A 18 -3.46 22.16 15.36
CA PHE A 18 -3.40 20.82 15.96
C PHE A 18 -4.04 19.78 15.03
N ILE A 19 -5.28 20.00 14.59
CA ILE A 19 -5.97 19.14 13.63
C ILE A 19 -5.12 19.01 12.37
N ARG A 20 -4.55 20.10 11.85
CA ARG A 20 -3.70 20.05 10.66
C ARG A 20 -2.44 19.22 10.87
N ARG A 21 -1.78 19.30 12.03
CA ARG A 21 -0.57 18.51 12.34
C ARG A 21 -0.87 17.03 12.57
N VAL A 22 -2.02 16.71 13.16
CA VAL A 22 -2.44 15.34 13.46
C VAL A 22 -3.04 14.66 12.22
N ALA A 23 -3.90 15.36 11.49
CA ALA A 23 -4.58 14.86 10.30
C ALA A 23 -3.69 14.88 9.04
N PHE A 24 -2.66 15.73 8.99
CA PHE A 24 -1.73 15.82 7.85
C PHE A 24 -0.27 15.68 8.29
N PRO A 25 0.18 14.47 8.65
CA PRO A 25 1.58 14.21 9.01
C PRO A 25 2.55 14.59 7.88
N SER A 26 3.80 14.91 8.25
CA SER A 26 4.87 15.17 7.29
C SER A 26 5.29 13.90 6.56
N THR A 27 5.85 14.01 5.35
CA THR A 27 6.31 12.86 4.56
C THR A 27 7.25 11.93 5.33
N PRO A 28 8.28 12.41 6.05
CA PRO A 28 9.14 11.53 6.84
C PRO A 28 8.38 10.78 7.92
N ARG A 29 7.35 11.39 8.51
CA ARG A 29 6.52 10.76 9.55
C ARG A 29 5.64 9.66 8.97
N VAL A 30 5.06 9.87 7.79
CA VAL A 30 4.28 8.83 7.10
C VAL A 30 5.16 7.64 6.75
N ILE A 31 6.36 7.88 6.21
CA ILE A 31 7.33 6.82 5.92
C ILE A 31 7.72 6.08 7.20
N ALA A 32 7.99 6.79 8.29
CA ALA A 32 8.36 6.17 9.56
C ALA A 32 7.24 5.29 10.12
N ILE A 33 5.98 5.73 10.03
CA ILE A 33 4.82 4.93 10.46
C ILE A 33 4.70 3.66 9.59
N PHE A 34 4.79 3.80 8.27
CA PHE A 34 4.78 2.67 7.35
C PHE A 34 5.91 1.68 7.67
N ALA A 35 7.14 2.17 7.80
CA ALA A 35 8.31 1.36 8.13
C ALA A 35 8.14 0.66 9.47
N LEU A 36 7.60 1.35 10.48
CA LEU A 36 7.33 0.76 11.79
C LEU A 36 6.37 -0.42 11.69
N PHE A 37 5.24 -0.26 11.00
CA PHE A 37 4.28 -1.36 10.82
C PHE A 37 4.89 -2.51 10.02
N GLY A 38 5.62 -2.21 8.95
CA GLY A 38 6.29 -3.23 8.14
C GLY A 38 7.32 -4.02 8.93
N ILE A 39 8.23 -3.32 9.64
CA ILE A 39 9.28 -3.94 10.44
C ILE A 39 8.68 -4.73 11.61
N ALA A 40 7.73 -4.15 12.35
CA ALA A 40 7.10 -4.83 13.48
C ALA A 40 6.37 -6.10 13.02
N SER A 41 5.56 -5.99 11.97
CA SER A 41 4.83 -7.14 11.41
C SER A 41 5.77 -8.23 10.91
N ALA A 42 6.81 -7.87 10.16
CA ALA A 42 7.80 -8.81 9.66
C ALA A 42 8.54 -9.50 10.81
N THR A 43 9.01 -8.72 11.79
CA THR A 43 9.77 -9.22 12.93
C THR A 43 8.96 -10.22 13.73
N VAL A 44 7.74 -9.85 14.14
CA VAL A 44 6.88 -10.74 14.93
C VAL A 44 6.57 -12.02 14.15
N SER A 45 6.23 -11.90 12.86
CA SER A 45 5.83 -13.06 12.04
C SER A 45 6.98 -14.01 11.74
N MET A 46 8.18 -13.50 11.51
CA MET A 46 9.34 -14.33 11.19
C MET A 46 10.00 -14.94 12.44
N ILE A 47 9.95 -14.26 13.59
CA ILE A 47 10.34 -14.87 14.88
C ILE A 47 9.51 -16.13 15.16
N LEU A 48 8.20 -16.08 14.88
CA LEU A 48 7.31 -17.25 15.07
C LEU A 48 7.72 -18.45 14.21
N VAL A 49 8.33 -18.21 13.05
CA VAL A 49 8.80 -19.26 12.13
C VAL A 49 10.23 -19.70 12.46
N GLY A 50 10.90 -19.05 13.43
CA GLY A 50 12.26 -19.39 13.85
C GLY A 50 13.36 -18.83 12.94
N GLU A 51 13.05 -17.82 12.13
CA GLU A 51 14.03 -17.19 11.24
C GLU A 51 15.03 -16.31 12.01
N GLY A 52 16.26 -16.26 11.51
CA GLY A 52 17.34 -15.47 12.13
C GLY A 52 17.18 -13.97 11.94
N LEU A 53 17.86 -13.19 12.79
CA LEU A 53 17.80 -11.72 12.77
C LEU A 53 18.23 -11.12 11.42
N GLY A 54 19.21 -11.74 10.75
CA GLY A 54 19.65 -11.30 9.42
C GLY A 54 18.54 -11.43 8.37
N GLN A 55 17.85 -12.57 8.33
CA GLN A 55 16.73 -12.84 7.43
C GLN A 55 15.58 -11.88 7.70
N ILE A 56 15.27 -11.64 8.98
CA ILE A 56 14.24 -10.69 9.41
C ILE A 56 14.53 -9.29 8.89
N LEU A 57 15.76 -8.79 9.05
CA LEU A 57 16.15 -7.46 8.58
C LEU A 57 16.13 -7.35 7.06
N ILE A 58 16.58 -8.39 6.35
CA ILE A 58 16.53 -8.44 4.87
C ILE A 58 15.08 -8.40 4.39
N PHE A 59 14.20 -9.22 4.98
CA PHE A 59 12.81 -9.25 4.59
C PHE A 59 12.10 -7.92 4.91
N ALA A 60 12.20 -7.45 6.15
CA ALA A 60 11.56 -6.20 6.56
C ALA A 60 12.08 -4.99 5.74
N GLY A 61 13.39 -4.88 5.58
CA GLY A 61 14.02 -3.74 4.90
C GLY A 61 13.95 -3.86 3.38
N ALA A 62 14.58 -4.88 2.83
CA ALA A 62 14.88 -4.99 1.40
C ALA A 62 13.76 -5.65 0.58
N VAL A 63 12.84 -6.38 1.20
CA VAL A 63 11.66 -6.95 0.53
C VAL A 63 10.42 -6.10 0.76
N LEU A 64 10.15 -5.71 2.00
CA LEU A 64 8.88 -5.08 2.37
C LEU A 64 8.93 -3.55 2.29
N VAL A 65 9.80 -2.90 3.08
CA VAL A 65 9.74 -1.45 3.28
C VAL A 65 10.33 -0.66 2.11
N TRP A 66 11.58 -0.93 1.74
CA TRP A 66 12.25 -0.16 0.68
C TRP A 66 11.59 -0.27 -0.69
N PRO A 67 11.23 -1.48 -1.17
CA PRO A 67 10.61 -1.63 -2.48
C PRO A 67 9.27 -0.91 -2.58
N ALA A 68 8.45 -0.92 -1.52
CA ALA A 68 7.21 -0.16 -1.46
C ALA A 68 7.46 1.36 -1.54
N ILE A 69 8.39 1.89 -0.73
CA ILE A 69 8.76 3.31 -0.77
C ILE A 69 9.25 3.73 -2.17
N LEU A 70 10.13 2.93 -2.78
CA LEU A 70 10.65 3.19 -4.11
C LEU A 70 9.55 3.11 -5.17
N GLY A 71 8.64 2.15 -5.05
CA GLY A 71 7.49 2.03 -5.94
C GLY A 71 6.59 3.25 -5.88
N GLU A 72 6.27 3.76 -4.70
CA GLU A 72 5.46 4.98 -4.57
C GLU A 72 6.20 6.24 -5.04
N ALA A 73 7.53 6.29 -4.86
CA ALA A 73 8.35 7.34 -5.42
C ALA A 73 8.31 7.33 -6.95
N VAL A 74 8.43 6.15 -7.57
CA VAL A 74 8.29 5.97 -9.02
C VAL A 74 6.88 6.33 -9.49
N SER A 75 5.86 5.90 -8.74
CA SER A 75 4.45 6.18 -9.07
C SER A 75 4.15 7.67 -9.10
N SER A 76 4.53 8.40 -8.05
CA SER A 76 4.36 9.84 -7.96
C SER A 76 5.21 10.62 -8.98
N ALA A 77 6.46 10.22 -9.19
CA ALA A 77 7.40 10.95 -10.06
C ALA A 77 7.11 10.76 -11.55
N LEU A 78 6.73 9.55 -11.97
CA LEU A 78 6.59 9.19 -13.39
C LEU A 78 5.13 9.15 -13.85
N PHE A 79 4.28 8.37 -13.17
CA PHE A 79 2.92 8.08 -13.66
C PHE A 79 1.91 9.14 -13.25
N LEU A 80 1.99 9.61 -12.00
CA LEU A 80 1.14 10.65 -11.41
C LEU A 80 1.82 12.03 -11.42
N ARG A 81 2.80 12.23 -12.31
CA ARG A 81 3.51 13.50 -12.41
C ARG A 81 2.54 14.67 -12.64
N LYS A 82 2.68 15.73 -11.84
CA LYS A 82 1.79 16.91 -11.84
C LYS A 82 0.33 16.58 -11.49
N ASP A 83 0.08 15.49 -10.78
CA ASP A 83 -1.20 15.31 -10.08
C ASP A 83 -1.24 16.27 -8.88
N ARG A 84 -2.39 16.92 -8.67
CA ARG A 84 -2.59 17.84 -7.54
C ARG A 84 -3.06 17.10 -6.28
N ILE A 85 -3.65 15.92 -6.47
CA ILE A 85 -4.30 15.16 -5.42
C ILE A 85 -3.38 14.06 -4.93
N LEU A 86 -2.73 13.30 -5.80
CA LEU A 86 -1.88 12.18 -5.37
C LEU A 86 -0.39 12.58 -5.41
N ASP A 87 0.06 13.20 -4.33
CA ASP A 87 1.49 13.40 -4.06
C ASP A 87 2.10 12.13 -3.42
N PHE A 88 3.43 12.03 -3.44
CA PHE A 88 4.16 10.91 -2.82
C PHE A 88 3.75 10.66 -1.37
N ARG A 89 3.50 11.73 -0.60
CA ARG A 89 3.07 11.63 0.80
C ARG A 89 1.70 10.95 0.92
N ARG A 90 0.73 11.31 0.09
CA ARG A 90 -0.61 10.70 0.10
C ARG A 90 -0.55 9.26 -0.38
N LEU A 91 0.27 8.94 -1.37
CA LEU A 91 0.54 7.57 -1.79
C LEU A 91 1.13 6.72 -0.66
N MET A 92 2.12 7.23 0.07
CA MET A 92 2.64 6.56 1.27
C MET A 92 1.57 6.40 2.36
N GLY A 93 0.62 7.33 2.46
CA GLY A 93 -0.54 7.20 3.35
C GLY A 93 -1.45 6.04 2.95
N VAL A 94 -1.65 5.83 1.65
CA VAL A 94 -2.37 4.66 1.11
C VAL A 94 -1.60 3.38 1.42
N GLU A 95 -0.26 3.40 1.39
CA GLU A 95 0.53 2.22 1.76
C GLU A 95 0.42 1.82 3.22
N ILE A 96 0.16 2.76 4.14
CA ILE A 96 -0.17 2.41 5.52
C ILE A 96 -1.48 1.64 5.59
N ILE A 97 -2.45 1.92 4.71
CA ILE A 97 -3.72 1.17 4.67
C ILE A 97 -3.50 -0.17 3.98
N ALA A 98 -2.76 -0.18 2.87
CA ALA A 98 -2.50 -1.38 2.08
C ALA A 98 -1.58 -2.39 2.78
N ILE A 99 -0.80 -1.97 3.78
CA ILE A 99 0.01 -2.91 4.58
C ILE A 99 -0.84 -3.73 5.56
N PHE A 100 -2.06 -3.31 5.92
CA PHE A 100 -2.87 -4.04 6.90
C PHE A 100 -3.23 -5.47 6.48
N PRO A 101 -3.80 -5.70 5.27
CA PRO A 101 -4.05 -7.06 4.80
C PRO A 101 -2.78 -7.90 4.75
N LEU A 102 -1.67 -7.28 4.36
CA LEU A 102 -0.36 -7.92 4.27
C LEU A 102 0.15 -8.37 5.65
N ALA A 103 0.17 -7.45 6.60
CA ALA A 103 0.62 -7.69 7.97
C ALA A 103 -0.24 -8.76 8.65
N THR A 104 -1.56 -8.68 8.45
CA THR A 104 -2.52 -9.62 9.03
C THR A 104 -2.32 -11.02 8.49
N LEU A 105 -2.27 -11.19 7.16
CA LEU A 105 -2.10 -12.51 6.56
C LEU A 105 -0.72 -13.09 6.82
N LEU A 106 0.33 -12.27 6.78
CA LEU A 106 1.67 -12.69 7.16
C LEU A 106 1.68 -13.26 8.58
N PHE A 107 1.11 -12.52 9.55
CA PHE A 107 1.05 -12.95 10.94
C PHE A 107 0.23 -14.23 11.15
N VAL A 108 -0.97 -14.30 10.57
CA VAL A 108 -1.86 -15.46 10.68
C VAL A 108 -1.20 -16.71 10.10
N PHE A 109 -0.60 -16.63 8.91
CA PHE A 109 0.06 -17.77 8.29
C PHE A 109 1.35 -18.17 9.02
N SER A 110 2.06 -17.22 9.63
CA SER A 110 3.19 -17.54 10.50
C SER A 110 2.77 -18.32 11.75
N ILE A 111 1.63 -17.99 12.38
CA ILE A 111 1.07 -18.77 13.49
C ILE A 111 0.73 -20.18 13.00
N PHE A 112 0.00 -20.31 11.89
CA PHE A 112 -0.35 -21.61 11.36
C PHE A 112 0.89 -22.44 11.01
N GLY A 113 1.90 -21.84 10.38
CA GLY A 113 3.18 -22.49 10.10
C GLY A 113 3.90 -22.99 11.35
N ALA A 114 3.91 -22.20 12.42
CA ALA A 114 4.47 -22.61 13.70
C ALA A 114 3.70 -23.78 14.33
N LEU A 115 2.36 -23.78 14.23
CA LEU A 115 1.51 -24.83 14.80
C LEU A 115 1.56 -26.15 14.03
N THR A 116 1.68 -26.11 12.70
CA THR A 116 1.72 -27.31 11.86
C THR A 116 3.14 -27.82 11.60
N GLY A 117 4.16 -27.05 12.00
CA GLY A 117 5.57 -27.32 11.67
C GLY A 117 5.94 -27.01 10.21
N GLU A 118 5.03 -26.41 9.44
CA GLU A 118 5.25 -26.04 8.05
C GLU A 118 5.87 -24.65 7.95
N THR A 119 7.20 -24.59 7.91
CA THR A 119 7.98 -23.34 7.87
C THR A 119 7.79 -22.51 6.59
N LYS A 120 7.04 -23.01 5.60
CA LYS A 120 6.80 -22.34 4.31
C LYS A 120 5.51 -21.52 4.27
N LEU A 121 4.62 -21.70 5.25
CA LEU A 121 3.28 -21.10 5.21
C LEU A 121 3.31 -19.57 5.17
N TRP A 122 4.31 -18.94 5.80
CA TRP A 122 4.42 -17.48 5.84
C TRP A 122 4.62 -16.83 4.46
N TRP A 123 5.21 -17.52 3.47
CA TRP A 123 5.32 -17.00 2.10
C TRP A 123 3.95 -16.84 1.46
N TYR A 124 3.05 -17.80 1.69
CA TYR A 124 1.67 -17.72 1.21
C TYR A 124 0.90 -16.60 1.90
N GLY A 125 1.13 -16.40 3.20
CA GLY A 125 0.59 -15.24 3.94
C GLY A 125 1.05 -13.91 3.36
N PHE A 126 2.35 -13.79 3.06
CA PHE A 126 2.93 -12.61 2.42
C PHE A 126 2.34 -12.37 1.03
N LEU A 127 2.41 -13.35 0.14
CA LEU A 127 1.95 -13.22 -1.24
C LEU A 127 0.43 -13.00 -1.32
N GLY A 128 -0.34 -13.74 -0.53
CA GLY A 128 -1.79 -13.53 -0.42
C GLY A 128 -2.13 -12.14 0.12
N GLY A 129 -1.39 -11.68 1.12
CA GLY A 129 -1.46 -10.32 1.65
C GLY A 129 -1.22 -9.24 0.60
N LEU A 130 -0.23 -9.43 -0.27
CA LEU A 130 0.03 -8.53 -1.39
C LEU A 130 -1.12 -8.55 -2.40
N THR A 131 -1.63 -9.73 -2.73
CA THR A 131 -2.76 -9.86 -3.66
C THR A 131 -4.02 -9.17 -3.16
N ILE A 132 -4.35 -9.26 -1.86
CA ILE A 132 -5.52 -8.58 -1.28
C ILE A 132 -5.33 -7.07 -1.17
N SER A 133 -4.09 -6.60 -1.07
CA SER A 133 -3.79 -5.17 -0.97
C SER A 133 -3.67 -4.47 -2.34
N LEU A 134 -3.55 -5.23 -3.44
CA LEU A 134 -3.57 -4.71 -4.82
C LEU A 134 -4.83 -3.89 -5.15
N PRO A 135 -6.07 -4.34 -4.84
CA PRO A 135 -7.27 -3.56 -5.07
C PRO A 135 -7.21 -2.16 -4.50
N VAL A 136 -6.72 -2.00 -3.26
CA VAL A 136 -6.60 -0.69 -2.59
C VAL A 136 -5.67 0.25 -3.36
N ARG A 137 -4.54 -0.29 -3.84
CA ARG A 137 -3.54 0.45 -4.60
C ARG A 137 -4.00 0.84 -6.00
N ILE A 138 -4.85 0.03 -6.64
CA ILE A 138 -5.42 0.34 -7.95
C ILE A 138 -6.62 1.28 -7.83
N LEU A 139 -7.46 1.09 -6.80
CA LEU A 139 -8.64 1.94 -6.53
C LEU A 139 -8.24 3.39 -6.29
N THR A 140 -7.17 3.63 -5.53
CA THR A 140 -6.83 4.99 -5.10
C THR A 140 -6.50 5.92 -6.28
N PRO A 141 -5.57 5.58 -7.19
CA PRO A 141 -5.37 6.36 -8.40
C PRO A 141 -6.63 6.43 -9.27
N MET A 142 -7.35 5.32 -9.42
CA MET A 142 -8.52 5.26 -10.30
C MET A 142 -9.63 6.22 -9.87
N ALA A 143 -9.88 6.32 -8.56
CA ALA A 143 -10.90 7.19 -7.97
C ALA A 143 -10.44 8.65 -7.85
N MET A 144 -9.21 8.90 -7.37
CA MET A 144 -8.81 10.25 -6.95
C MET A 144 -7.96 11.02 -7.97
N SER A 145 -7.34 10.35 -8.94
CA SER A 145 -6.49 11.01 -9.92
C SER A 145 -7.31 11.59 -11.07
N SER A 146 -6.89 12.74 -11.61
CA SER A 146 -7.46 13.31 -12.85
C SER A 146 -6.74 12.85 -14.13
N LYS A 147 -5.79 11.90 -14.03
CA LYS A 147 -5.01 11.40 -15.19
C LYS A 147 -5.83 10.44 -16.06
N SER A 148 -5.30 10.05 -17.22
CA SER A 148 -5.94 9.04 -18.07
C SER A 148 -6.00 7.68 -17.37
N SER A 149 -7.07 6.91 -17.60
CA SER A 149 -7.33 5.64 -16.90
C SER A 149 -6.16 4.65 -16.96
N TRP A 150 -5.46 4.58 -18.08
CA TRP A 150 -4.25 3.75 -18.20
C TRP A 150 -3.14 4.18 -17.23
N ARG A 151 -2.87 5.48 -17.10
CA ARG A 151 -1.88 6.00 -16.15
C ARG A 151 -2.30 5.76 -14.71
N LYS A 152 -3.60 5.85 -14.42
CA LYS A 152 -4.15 5.53 -13.09
C LYS A 152 -3.91 4.05 -12.73
N LEU A 153 -4.23 3.14 -13.65
CA LEU A 153 -4.00 1.70 -13.46
C LEU A 153 -2.51 1.41 -13.23
N VAL A 154 -1.64 1.93 -14.09
CA VAL A 154 -0.19 1.70 -14.00
C VAL A 154 0.40 2.31 -12.73
N ALA A 155 -0.16 3.40 -12.19
CA ALA A 155 0.32 4.03 -10.96
C ALA A 155 0.16 3.14 -9.71
N GLY A 156 -0.77 2.18 -9.69
CA GLY A 156 -0.97 1.27 -8.55
C GLY A 156 -0.02 0.05 -8.54
N LEU A 157 0.81 -0.12 -9.57
CA LEU A 157 1.63 -1.32 -9.80
C LEU A 157 3.07 -1.27 -9.26
N PRO A 158 3.80 -0.14 -9.23
CA PRO A 158 5.23 -0.14 -8.94
C PRO A 158 5.58 -0.68 -7.55
N ALA A 159 4.86 -0.26 -6.50
CA ALA A 159 5.10 -0.73 -5.12
C ALA A 159 4.95 -2.25 -4.96
N PRO A 160 3.82 -2.87 -5.37
CA PRO A 160 3.68 -4.32 -5.28
C PRO A 160 4.66 -5.05 -6.20
N LEU A 161 4.90 -4.57 -7.42
CA LEU A 161 5.86 -5.21 -8.35
C LEU A 161 7.28 -5.19 -7.79
N PHE A 162 7.75 -4.06 -7.26
CA PHE A 162 9.08 -3.98 -6.68
C PHE A 162 9.19 -4.89 -5.45
N THR A 163 8.16 -4.95 -4.62
CA THR A 163 8.09 -5.84 -3.45
C THR A 163 8.19 -7.31 -3.87
N ILE A 164 7.46 -7.72 -4.91
CA ILE A 164 7.50 -9.08 -5.48
C ILE A 164 8.86 -9.40 -6.08
N VAL A 165 9.41 -8.49 -6.88
CA VAL A 165 10.72 -8.66 -7.53
C VAL A 165 11.81 -8.80 -6.47
N SER A 166 11.80 -7.94 -5.45
CA SER A 166 12.71 -8.06 -4.31
C SER A 166 12.53 -9.37 -3.55
N PHE A 167 11.29 -9.81 -3.32
CA PHE A 167 11.02 -11.10 -2.67
C PHE A 167 11.59 -12.26 -3.48
N LEU A 168 11.36 -12.30 -4.80
CA LEU A 168 11.87 -13.37 -5.66
C LEU A 168 13.40 -13.41 -5.68
N ILE A 169 14.05 -12.25 -5.85
CA ILE A 169 15.51 -12.13 -5.89
C ILE A 169 16.13 -12.53 -4.55
N LEU A 170 15.53 -12.10 -3.43
CA LEU A 170 16.08 -12.30 -2.11
C LEU A 170 15.62 -13.59 -1.43
N SER A 171 14.61 -14.28 -1.97
CA SER A 171 14.07 -15.52 -1.41
C SER A 171 15.14 -16.60 -1.09
N PRO A 172 16.22 -16.80 -1.89
CA PRO A 172 17.25 -17.78 -1.55
C PRO A 172 18.03 -17.43 -0.27
N PHE A 173 18.05 -16.15 0.11
CA PHE A 173 18.72 -15.66 1.32
C PHE A 173 17.78 -15.61 2.53
N LEU A 174 16.47 -15.76 2.31
CA LEU A 174 15.45 -15.68 3.36
C LEU A 174 15.13 -17.03 3.98
N SER A 175 15.36 -18.14 3.28
CA SER A 175 15.21 -19.48 3.84
C SER A 175 16.12 -20.48 3.13
N THR A 176 16.80 -21.32 3.90
CA THR A 176 17.73 -22.34 3.42
C THR A 176 17.04 -23.63 2.94
N THR A 177 15.74 -23.78 3.18
CA THR A 177 15.05 -25.07 3.00
C THR A 177 14.20 -25.16 1.73
N SER A 178 13.93 -24.05 1.03
CA SER A 178 13.46 -24.04 -0.36
C SER A 178 13.31 -22.61 -0.88
N THR A 179 13.33 -22.43 -2.20
CA THR A 179 12.94 -21.19 -2.87
C THR A 179 11.48 -21.30 -3.34
N PRO A 180 10.70 -20.20 -3.30
CA PRO A 180 9.38 -20.19 -3.89
C PRO A 180 9.48 -20.49 -5.39
N ASN A 181 8.60 -21.37 -5.90
CA ASN A 181 8.61 -21.70 -7.31
C ASN A 181 8.19 -20.46 -8.12
N THR A 182 9.10 -19.97 -8.97
CA THR A 182 8.93 -18.73 -9.75
C THR A 182 7.64 -18.74 -10.55
N ASP A 183 7.25 -19.90 -11.08
CA ASP A 183 6.06 -20.05 -11.90
C ASP A 183 4.78 -19.85 -11.08
N GLN A 184 4.75 -20.35 -9.84
CA GLN A 184 3.59 -20.19 -8.95
C GLN A 184 3.44 -18.74 -8.49
N VAL A 185 4.55 -18.08 -8.15
CA VAL A 185 4.53 -16.66 -7.79
C VAL A 185 4.09 -15.83 -8.98
N LEU A 186 4.60 -16.11 -10.18
CA LEU A 186 4.22 -15.40 -11.39
C LEU A 186 2.72 -15.55 -11.68
N VAL A 187 2.18 -16.78 -11.61
CA VAL A 187 0.75 -17.02 -11.83
C VAL A 187 -0.10 -16.28 -10.79
N LEU A 188 0.28 -16.33 -9.51
CA LEU A 188 -0.45 -15.63 -8.44
C LEU A 188 -0.42 -14.12 -8.62
N VAL A 189 0.72 -13.57 -9.01
CA VAL A 189 0.90 -12.13 -9.24
C VAL A 189 0.12 -11.68 -10.45
N VAL A 190 0.27 -12.36 -11.59
CA VAL A 190 -0.44 -12.01 -12.83
C VAL A 190 -1.95 -12.15 -12.63
N SER A 191 -2.43 -13.24 -12.03
CA SER A 191 -3.85 -13.43 -11.75
C SER A 191 -4.38 -12.38 -10.77
N GLY A 192 -3.66 -12.10 -9.67
CA GLY A 192 -4.01 -11.06 -8.71
C GLY A 192 -4.09 -9.67 -9.35
N LEU A 193 -3.13 -9.33 -10.20
CA LEU A 193 -3.11 -8.07 -10.94
C LEU A 193 -4.29 -7.96 -11.91
N VAL A 194 -4.55 -9.00 -12.71
CA VAL A 194 -5.64 -9.02 -13.68
C VAL A 194 -6.99 -8.96 -12.98
N LEU A 195 -7.21 -9.78 -11.95
CA LEU A 195 -8.45 -9.80 -11.19
C LEU A 195 -8.68 -8.48 -10.45
N SER A 196 -7.64 -7.90 -9.86
CA SER A 196 -7.73 -6.61 -9.19
C SER A 196 -8.03 -5.48 -10.19
N ALA A 197 -7.30 -5.39 -11.30
CA ALA A 197 -7.54 -4.35 -12.31
C ALA A 197 -8.93 -4.47 -12.93
N ALA A 198 -9.36 -5.69 -13.28
CA ALA A 198 -10.69 -5.94 -13.84
C ALA A 198 -11.79 -5.65 -12.82
N GLY A 199 -11.67 -6.19 -11.60
CA GLY A 199 -12.64 -6.01 -10.52
C GLY A 199 -12.82 -4.55 -10.14
N VAL A 200 -11.71 -3.83 -9.93
CA VAL A 200 -11.73 -2.40 -9.63
C VAL A 200 -12.35 -1.59 -10.78
N SER A 201 -11.98 -1.89 -12.03
CA SER A 201 -12.55 -1.18 -13.18
C SER A 201 -14.05 -1.42 -13.31
N LEU A 202 -14.53 -2.63 -13.02
CA LEU A 202 -15.96 -2.95 -13.01
C LEU A 202 -16.72 -2.24 -11.91
N ILE A 203 -16.17 -2.22 -10.68
CA ILE A 203 -16.77 -1.49 -9.55
C ILE A 203 -16.90 -0.01 -9.89
N ILE A 204 -15.83 0.61 -10.38
CA ILE A 204 -15.82 2.03 -10.75
C ILE A 204 -16.82 2.32 -11.86
N ARG A 205 -16.85 1.50 -12.91
CA ARG A 205 -17.81 1.66 -13.99
C ARG A 205 -19.25 1.56 -13.48
N ARG A 206 -19.52 0.63 -12.56
CA ARG A 206 -20.85 0.45 -11.98
C ARG A 206 -21.25 1.66 -11.13
N VAL A 207 -20.37 2.14 -10.25
CA VAL A 207 -20.59 3.35 -9.45
C VAL A 207 -20.84 4.56 -10.34
N GLU A 208 -20.09 4.70 -11.44
CA GLU A 208 -20.27 5.81 -12.36
C GLU A 208 -21.63 5.77 -13.08
N VAL A 209 -22.06 4.59 -13.53
CA VAL A 209 -23.36 4.42 -14.21
C VAL A 209 -24.52 4.63 -13.26
N GLU A 210 -24.49 3.97 -12.09
CA GLU A 210 -25.55 4.05 -11.08
C GLU A 210 -25.62 5.47 -10.50
N GLY A 211 -24.49 6.04 -10.09
CA GLY A 211 -24.49 7.37 -9.50
C GLY A 211 -24.81 8.47 -10.52
N ASN A 212 -24.34 8.41 -11.77
CA ASN A 212 -24.76 9.39 -12.78
C ASN A 212 -26.26 9.34 -13.07
N SER A 213 -26.88 8.15 -12.93
CA SER A 213 -28.34 8.02 -13.06
C SER A 213 -29.11 8.70 -11.93
N GLU A 214 -28.50 8.82 -10.74
CA GLU A 214 -29.13 9.34 -9.54
C GLU A 214 -28.83 10.84 -9.31
N ILE A 215 -27.59 11.27 -9.53
CA ILE A 215 -27.14 12.66 -9.28
C ILE A 215 -26.89 13.48 -10.56
N HIS A 216 -27.10 12.91 -11.76
CA HIS A 216 -26.88 13.56 -13.07
C HIS A 216 -25.48 14.17 -13.28
N HIS A 217 -24.53 13.77 -12.45
CA HIS A 217 -23.15 14.20 -12.46
C HIS A 217 -22.25 12.99 -12.16
N SER A 218 -20.98 13.08 -12.57
CA SER A 218 -19.99 12.04 -12.25
C SER A 218 -19.78 11.96 -10.74
N PRO A 219 -20.15 10.85 -10.07
CA PRO A 219 -19.94 10.67 -8.64
C PRO A 219 -18.45 10.69 -8.30
N MET A 220 -17.61 10.15 -9.18
CA MET A 220 -16.15 10.19 -9.04
C MET A 220 -15.59 11.61 -9.15
N GLY A 221 -16.26 12.52 -9.87
CA GLY A 221 -15.84 13.92 -9.95
C GLY A 221 -16.13 14.76 -8.69
N LEU A 222 -16.90 14.21 -7.74
CA LEU A 222 -17.22 14.86 -6.45
C LEU A 222 -16.21 14.54 -5.35
N PHE A 223 -15.35 13.53 -5.54
CA PHE A 223 -14.27 13.14 -4.62
C PHE A 223 -12.91 13.70 -5.07
#